data_AF-A0A8I1UV30-F1
#
_entry.id   AF-A0A8I1UV30-F1
#
_cell.length_a   1.000
_cell.length_b   1.000
_cell.length_c   1.000
_cell.angle_alpha   90.00
_cell.angle_beta   90.00
_cell.angle_gamma   90.00
#
_symmetry.space_group_name_H-M   'P 1'
#
loop_
_entity.id
_entity.type
_entity.pdbx_description
1 polymer ?
#
loop_
_entity_poly.entity_id
_entity_poly.type
_entity_poly.pdbx_seq_one_letter_code
_entity_poly.pdbx_strand_id
1 'polypeptide(L)'
;MSAILGDGHAIALLLFAGFLSNEVWRVIGLVVGGGIDEASEFLVWVRAVAAAILAGVIAQILISPPGALATVPDVVRYSAAVIAFAVYLVARRSVFIGVVTGELVVLLGKWWMG
;
A
#
# COMPACT_ATOMS: atom_id res chain seq x y z
N MET A 1 14.82 1.63 31.89
CA MET A 1 13.55 1.92 31.15
C MET A 1 13.74 2.06 29.64
N SER A 2 14.93 1.78 29.07
CA SER A 2 15.20 1.73 27.62
C SER A 2 14.81 0.39 26.95
N ALA A 3 14.52 -0.65 27.75
CA ALA A 3 14.21 -2.00 27.24
C ALA A 3 12.83 -2.13 26.57
N ILE A 4 11.94 -1.14 26.72
CA ILE A 4 10.59 -1.15 26.13
C ILE A 4 10.38 0.00 25.12
N LEU A 5 10.96 1.18 25.38
CA LEU A 5 10.77 2.37 24.53
C LEU A 5 11.85 2.54 23.44
N GLY A 6 12.96 1.79 23.47
CA GLY A 6 14.05 2.00 22.50
C GLY A 6 14.72 3.39 22.64
N ASP A 7 15.69 3.69 21.77
CA ASP A 7 16.38 4.97 21.78
C ASP A 7 15.41 6.13 21.54
N GLY A 8 15.38 7.11 22.43
CA GLY A 8 14.51 8.28 22.32
C GLY A 8 14.71 9.06 21.02
N HIS A 9 15.94 9.03 20.47
CA HIS A 9 16.26 9.57 19.15
C HIS A 9 15.55 8.85 18.01
N ALA A 10 15.44 7.51 18.07
CA ALA A 10 14.74 6.73 17.06
C ALA A 10 13.23 6.99 17.11
N ILE A 11 12.64 7.10 18.30
CA ILE A 11 11.22 7.47 18.44
C ILE A 11 10.97 8.87 17.90
N ALA A 12 11.84 9.85 18.24
CA ALA A 12 11.72 11.21 17.73
C ALA A 12 11.78 11.25 16.19
N LEU A 13 12.66 10.46 15.58
CA LEU A 13 12.74 10.32 14.12
C LEU A 13 11.47 9.69 13.53
N LEU A 14 10.94 8.63 14.13
CA LEU A 14 9.69 8.01 13.66
C LEU A 14 8.49 8.97 13.77
N LEU A 15 8.42 9.74 14.86
CA LEU A 15 7.38 10.74 15.04
C LEU A 15 7.49 11.87 14.02
N PHE A 16 8.69 12.40 13.76
CA PHE A 16 8.86 13.50 12.82
C PHE A 16 8.79 13.05 11.35
N ALA A 17 9.60 12.07 10.97
CA ALA A 17 9.71 11.62 9.58
C ALA A 17 8.54 10.72 9.15
N GLY A 18 8.02 9.90 10.07
CA GLY A 18 6.92 8.97 9.77
C GLY A 18 5.54 9.59 10.00
N PHE A 19 5.26 10.01 11.23
CA PHE A 19 3.92 10.44 11.61
C PHE A 19 3.63 11.88 11.19
N LEU A 20 4.43 12.85 11.64
CA LEU A 20 4.14 14.27 11.50
C LEU A 20 4.10 14.69 10.02
N SER A 21 5.02 14.17 9.21
CA SER A 21 5.05 14.43 7.77
C SER A 21 3.73 14.02 7.08
N ASN A 22 3.16 12.86 7.43
CA ASN A 22 1.90 12.39 6.85
C ASN A 22 0.69 13.12 7.43
N GLU A 23 0.70 13.38 8.75
CA GLU A 23 -0.41 13.99 9.47
C GLU A 23 -0.67 15.43 9.04
N VAL A 24 0.40 16.20 8.83
CA VAL A 24 0.30 17.61 8.42
C VAL A 24 -0.49 17.74 7.13
N TRP A 25 -0.16 16.92 6.13
CA TRP A 25 -0.88 16.93 4.85
C TRP A 25 -2.33 16.44 4.98
N ARG A 26 -2.57 15.46 5.86
CA ARG A 26 -3.92 14.96 6.14
C ARG A 26 -4.81 16.05 6.75
N VAL A 27 -4.32 16.77 7.75
CA VAL A 27 -5.08 17.84 8.42
C VAL A 27 -5.31 19.01 7.46
N ILE A 28 -4.32 19.41 6.67
CA ILE A 28 -4.48 20.44 5.63
C ILE A 28 -5.58 20.02 4.65
N GLY A 29 -5.57 18.76 4.19
CA GLY A 29 -6.60 18.22 3.31
C GLY A 29 -8.00 18.26 3.92
N LEU A 30 -8.13 17.96 5.22
CA LEU A 30 -9.40 18.06 5.95
C LEU A 30 -9.91 19.51 6.05
N VAL A 31 -9.02 20.46 6.36
CA VAL A 31 -9.39 21.88 6.50
C VAL A 31 -9.79 22.48 5.16
N VAL A 32 -9.05 22.19 4.09
CA VAL A 32 -9.35 22.70 2.74
C VAL A 32 -10.56 21.98 2.13
N GLY A 33 -10.70 20.68 2.39
CA GLY A 33 -11.76 19.84 1.82
C GLY A 33 -13.09 19.91 2.57
N GLY A 34 -13.11 20.31 3.84
CA GLY A 34 -14.29 20.23 4.72
C GLY A 34 -15.49 21.09 4.29
N GLY A 35 -15.29 22.06 3.39
CA GLY A 35 -16.36 22.89 2.82
C GLY A 35 -16.72 22.55 1.37
N ILE A 36 -16.09 21.54 0.76
CA ILE A 36 -16.29 21.19 -0.66
C ILE A 36 -17.31 20.04 -0.73
N ASP A 37 -18.33 20.20 -1.57
CA ASP A 37 -19.30 19.14 -1.83
C ASP A 37 -18.61 17.89 -2.40
N GLU A 38 -18.81 16.73 -1.78
CA GLU A 38 -18.25 15.44 -2.19
C GLU A 38 -18.67 15.03 -3.61
N ALA A 39 -19.81 15.54 -4.10
CA ALA A 39 -20.30 15.33 -5.46
C ALA A 39 -19.72 16.33 -6.47
N SER A 40 -18.87 17.26 -6.05
CA SER A 40 -18.19 18.20 -6.93
C SER A 40 -17.34 17.47 -7.97
N GLU A 41 -17.49 17.85 -9.24
CA GLU A 41 -16.71 17.31 -10.36
C GLU A 41 -15.20 17.39 -10.09
N PHE A 42 -14.76 18.44 -9.40
CA PHE A 42 -13.36 18.60 -8.99
C PHE A 42 -12.89 17.51 -8.02
N LEU A 43 -13.68 17.18 -6.99
CA LEU A 43 -13.30 16.12 -6.04
C LEU A 43 -13.36 14.73 -6.66
N VAL A 44 -14.30 14.49 -7.56
CA VAL A 44 -14.35 13.24 -8.35
C VAL A 44 -13.08 13.11 -9.21
N TRP A 45 -12.67 14.19 -9.88
CA TRP A 45 -11.43 14.22 -10.65
C TRP A 45 -10.20 13.95 -9.77
N VAL A 46 -10.05 14.64 -8.63
CA VAL A 46 -8.93 14.42 -7.71
C VAL A 46 -8.88 12.98 -7.21
N ARG A 47 -10.03 12.40 -6.83
CA ARG A 47 -10.12 10.99 -6.40
C ARG A 47 -9.74 10.02 -7.50
N ALA A 48 -10.17 10.28 -8.74
CA ALA A 48 -9.80 9.46 -9.89
C ALA A 48 -8.30 9.54 -10.18
N VAL A 49 -7.70 10.73 -10.11
CA VAL A 49 -6.25 10.93 -10.25
C VAL A 49 -5.49 10.20 -9.14
N ALA A 50 -5.91 10.31 -7.88
CA ALA A 50 -5.29 9.62 -6.76
C ALA A 50 -5.33 8.09 -6.93
N ALA A 51 -6.48 7.54 -7.35
CA ALA A 51 -6.62 6.11 -7.64
C ALA A 51 -5.73 5.67 -8.83
N ALA A 52 -5.63 6.49 -9.88
CA ALA A 52 -4.78 6.22 -11.03
C ALA A 52 -3.29 6.23 -10.65
N ILE A 53 -2.87 7.17 -9.81
CA ILE A 53 -1.49 7.22 -9.28
C ILE A 53 -1.20 5.94 -8.48
N LEU A 54 -2.10 5.54 -7.57
CA LEU A 54 -1.92 4.32 -6.79
C LEU A 54 -1.85 3.07 -7.69
N ALA A 55 -2.74 2.95 -8.67
CA ALA A 55 -2.72 1.85 -9.63
C ALA A 55 -1.43 1.84 -10.46
N GLY A 56 -0.96 3.02 -10.89
CA GLY A 56 0.31 3.19 -11.60
C GLY A 56 1.52 2.75 -10.78
N VAL A 57 1.57 3.12 -9.50
CA VAL A 57 2.65 2.69 -8.58
C VAL A 57 2.60 1.18 -8.35
N ILE A 58 1.42 0.58 -8.16
CA ILE A 58 1.28 -0.87 -8.04
C ILE A 58 1.78 -1.57 -9.32
N ALA A 59 1.39 -1.07 -10.49
CA ALA A 59 1.86 -1.60 -11.77
C ALA A 59 3.39 -1.44 -11.93
N GLN A 60 3.95 -0.30 -11.52
CA GLN A 60 5.40 -0.07 -11.52
C GLN A 60 6.12 -1.08 -10.63
N ILE A 61 5.61 -1.36 -9.42
CA ILE A 61 6.19 -2.38 -8.52
C ILE A 61 6.10 -3.78 -9.15
N LEU A 62 5.07 -4.06 -9.96
CA LEU A 62 4.87 -5.34 -10.62
C LEU A 62 5.65 -5.50 -11.95
N ILE A 63 6.10 -4.41 -12.55
CA ILE A 63 6.95 -4.45 -13.76
C ILE A 63 8.43 -4.29 -13.38
N SER A 64 8.74 -3.32 -12.54
CA SER A 64 10.09 -2.99 -12.06
C SER A 64 10.17 -3.20 -10.54
N PRO A 65 10.38 -4.45 -10.07
CA PRO A 65 10.33 -4.78 -8.66
C PRO A 65 11.48 -4.13 -7.87
N PRO A 66 11.20 -3.44 -6.76
CA PRO A 66 12.25 -2.96 -5.86
C PRO A 66 12.67 -4.05 -4.86
N GLY A 67 13.94 -4.00 -4.43
CA GLY A 67 14.45 -4.74 -3.27
C GLY A 67 14.29 -6.26 -3.37
N ALA A 68 13.80 -6.90 -2.29
CA ALA A 68 13.68 -8.34 -2.20
C ALA A 68 12.72 -8.96 -3.24
N LEU A 69 11.73 -8.19 -3.72
CA LEU A 69 10.82 -8.65 -4.78
C LEU A 69 11.53 -8.85 -6.12
N ALA A 70 12.70 -8.22 -6.34
CA ALA A 70 13.47 -8.38 -7.57
C ALA A 70 14.06 -9.79 -7.73
N THR A 71 14.13 -10.55 -6.63
CA THR A 71 14.57 -11.95 -6.64
C THR A 71 13.46 -12.93 -7.01
N VAL A 72 12.21 -12.45 -7.13
CA VAL A 72 11.05 -13.31 -7.40
C VAL A 72 10.76 -13.33 -8.89
N PRO A 73 10.62 -14.52 -9.51
CA PRO A 73 10.29 -14.63 -10.94
C PRO A 73 8.98 -13.92 -11.31
N ASP A 74 8.94 -13.35 -12.50
CA ASP A 74 7.79 -12.55 -12.98
C ASP A 74 6.48 -13.34 -13.01
N VAL A 75 6.54 -14.62 -13.38
CA VAL A 75 5.37 -15.52 -13.40
C VAL A 75 4.73 -15.64 -12.02
N VAL A 76 5.53 -15.71 -10.95
CA VAL A 76 5.02 -15.78 -9.57
C VAL A 76 4.40 -14.45 -9.16
N ARG A 77 5.00 -13.33 -9.56
CA ARG A 77 4.48 -11.98 -9.23
C ARG A 77 3.13 -11.72 -9.88
N TYR A 78 3.00 -11.99 -11.18
CA TYR A 78 1.74 -11.79 -11.89
C TYR A 78 0.65 -12.76 -11.43
N SER A 79 0.99 -14.04 -11.22
CA SER A 79 0.03 -15.01 -10.69
C SER A 79 -0.42 -14.68 -9.27
N ALA A 80 0.49 -14.22 -8.39
CA ALA A 80 0.14 -13.77 -7.05
C ALA A 80 -0.85 -12.60 -7.07
N ALA A 81 -0.63 -11.60 -7.94
CA ALA A 81 -1.54 -10.47 -8.09
C ALA A 81 -2.94 -10.91 -8.56
N VAL A 82 -3.00 -11.80 -9.56
CA VAL A 82 -4.27 -12.33 -10.10
C VAL A 82 -5.00 -13.18 -9.06
N ILE A 83 -4.29 -14.08 -8.37
CA ILE A 83 -4.88 -14.97 -7.35
C ILE A 83 -5.36 -14.16 -6.15
N ALA A 84 -4.58 -13.19 -5.66
CA ALA A 84 -4.98 -12.32 -4.57
C ALA A 84 -6.25 -11.53 -4.90
N PHE A 85 -6.34 -11.00 -6.12
CA PHE A 85 -7.53 -10.29 -6.58
C PHE A 85 -8.75 -11.21 -6.72
N ALA A 86 -8.57 -12.41 -7.28
CA ALA A 86 -9.64 -13.39 -7.38
C ALA A 86 -10.18 -13.79 -5.99
N VAL A 87 -9.29 -14.03 -5.03
CA VAL A 87 -9.68 -14.35 -3.65
C VAL A 87 -10.35 -13.17 -2.97
N TYR A 88 -9.89 -11.94 -3.18
CA TYR A 88 -10.57 -10.73 -2.71
C TYR A 88 -12.05 -10.69 -3.17
N LEU A 89 -12.31 -11.01 -4.45
CA LEU A 89 -13.67 -11.04 -4.99
C LEU A 89 -14.53 -12.14 -4.35
N VAL A 90 -14.00 -13.35 -4.21
CA VAL A 90 -14.72 -14.49 -3.61
C VAL A 90 -14.95 -14.29 -2.11
N ALA A 91 -13.99 -13.69 -1.40
CA ALA A 91 -14.03 -13.43 0.03
C ALA A 91 -14.89 -12.19 0.41
N ARG A 92 -15.89 -11.86 -0.41
CA ARG A 92 -16.80 -10.71 -0.20
C ARG A 92 -16.08 -9.37 -0.07
N ARG A 93 -15.06 -9.14 -0.90
CA ARG A 93 -14.27 -7.89 -0.92
C ARG A 93 -13.49 -7.65 0.38
N SER A 94 -13.07 -8.72 1.06
CA SER A 94 -12.17 -8.63 2.22
C SER A 94 -10.74 -8.35 1.78
N VAL A 95 -10.25 -7.13 2.03
CA VAL A 95 -8.89 -6.71 1.71
C VAL A 95 -7.86 -7.58 2.43
N PHE A 96 -8.11 -7.90 3.71
CA PHE A 96 -7.19 -8.68 4.54
C PHE A 96 -6.94 -10.09 3.96
N ILE A 97 -8.01 -10.80 3.58
CA ILE A 97 -7.89 -12.15 3.01
C ILE A 97 -7.15 -12.12 1.67
N GLY A 98 -7.43 -11.11 0.83
CA GLY A 98 -6.73 -10.91 -0.44
C GLY A 98 -5.22 -10.70 -0.24
N VAL A 99 -4.84 -9.82 0.69
CA VAL A 99 -3.42 -9.52 0.99
C VAL A 99 -2.70 -10.76 1.51
N VAL A 100 -3.24 -11.43 2.53
CA VAL A 100 -2.64 -12.65 3.10
C VAL A 100 -2.45 -13.72 2.03
N THR A 101 -3.45 -13.89 1.16
CA THR A 101 -3.34 -14.84 0.05
C THR A 101 -2.23 -14.45 -0.92
N GLY A 102 -2.14 -13.18 -1.32
CA GLY A 102 -1.08 -12.69 -2.20
C GLY A 102 0.31 -12.91 -1.62
N GLU A 103 0.50 -12.61 -0.34
CA GLU A 103 1.75 -12.87 0.38
C GLU A 103 2.11 -14.36 0.37
N LEU A 104 1.15 -15.24 0.70
CA LEU A 104 1.37 -16.68 0.68
C LEU A 104 1.76 -17.19 -0.71
N VAL A 105 1.11 -16.71 -1.78
CA VAL A 105 1.46 -17.10 -3.15
C VAL A 105 2.87 -16.67 -3.53
N VAL A 106 3.28 -15.44 -3.16
CA VAL A 106 4.65 -14.97 -3.41
C VAL A 106 5.66 -15.80 -2.62
N LEU A 107 5.42 -16.05 -1.34
CA LEU A 107 6.33 -16.80 -0.47
C LEU A 107 6.48 -18.25 -0.91
N LEU A 108 5.37 -18.93 -1.18
CA LEU A 108 5.36 -20.32 -1.64
C LEU A 108 5.95 -20.43 -3.05
N GLY A 109 5.61 -19.50 -3.94
CA GLY A 109 6.13 -19.46 -5.30
C GLY A 109 7.64 -19.24 -5.33
N LYS A 110 8.16 -18.34 -4.48
CA LYS A 110 9.60 -18.17 -4.30
C LYS A 110 10.23 -19.43 -3.74
N TRP A 111 9.72 -19.97 -2.63
CA TRP A 111 10.26 -21.18 -2.00
C TRP A 111 10.33 -22.38 -2.95
N TRP A 112 9.35 -22.54 -3.84
CA TRP A 112 9.36 -23.60 -4.83
C TRP A 112 10.39 -23.36 -5.96
N MET A 113 10.64 -22.11 -6.33
CA MET A 113 11.55 -21.75 -7.44
C MET A 113 13.00 -21.49 -7.01
N GLY A 114 13.28 -21.43 -5.70
CA GLY A 114 14.62 -21.22 -5.11
C GLY A 114 14.95 -19.76 -4.83
#